data_AF-A0A6G0Z7N8-F1
#
_entry.id   AF-A0A6G0Z7N8-F1
#
_cell.length_a   1.000
_cell.length_b   1.000
_cell.length_c   1.000
_cell.angle_alpha   90.00
_cell.angle_beta   90.00
_cell.angle_gamma   90.00
#
_symmetry.space_group_name_H-M   'P 1'
#
loop_
_entity.id
_entity.type
_entity.pdbx_description
1 polymer ?
#
loop_
_entity_poly.entity_id
_entity_poly.type
_entity_poly.pdbx_seq_one_letter_code
_entity_poly.pdbx_strand_id
1 'polypeptide(L)'
;MIKVDESDPIGELEPSFPYKDITIRRGVDMKEHYELQSEIGRGKFGTVFKCREKATSLMLAAKFVGIVHKQDRRNVEREVEIMCELQHPRLIQLYDAFEANNAMCFILE
;
A
#
# COMPACT_ATOMS: atom_id res chain seq x y z
N MET A 1 12.53 -27.51 -10.99
CA MET A 1 11.56 -28.18 -10.09
C MET A 1 11.20 -27.15 -9.03
N ILE A 2 9.98 -26.59 -9.06
CA ILE A 2 9.52 -25.69 -8.00
C ILE A 2 9.24 -26.57 -6.80
N LYS A 3 9.99 -26.39 -5.70
CA LYS A 3 9.67 -27.02 -4.42
C LYS A 3 8.67 -26.11 -3.72
N VAL A 4 7.45 -26.60 -3.56
CA VAL A 4 6.46 -25.96 -2.69
C VAL A 4 6.74 -26.47 -1.29
N ASP A 5 7.03 -25.56 -0.38
CA ASP A 5 7.08 -25.88 1.05
C ASP A 5 5.63 -26.09 1.51
N GLU A 6 5.27 -27.33 1.85
CA GLU A 6 3.94 -27.73 2.32
C GLU A 6 3.78 -27.56 3.84
N SER A 7 4.80 -27.02 4.51
CA SER A 7 4.75 -26.75 5.93
C SER A 7 3.91 -25.49 6.20
N ASP A 8 2.72 -25.65 6.78
CA ASP A 8 2.05 -24.51 7.39
C ASP A 8 2.95 -23.93 8.49
N PRO A 9 3.14 -22.60 8.57
CA PRO A 9 3.91 -22.00 9.64
C PRO A 9 3.29 -22.35 11.00
N ILE A 10 4.12 -22.89 11.89
CA ILE A 10 3.72 -23.28 13.25
C ILE A 10 3.69 -22.01 14.11
N GLY A 11 2.50 -21.42 14.30
CA GLY A 11 2.27 -20.27 15.19
C GLY A 11 1.26 -19.25 14.64
N GLU A 12 0.82 -18.31 15.49
CA GLU A 12 0.12 -17.11 15.03
C GLU A 12 1.14 -16.15 14.40
N LEU A 13 0.87 -15.73 13.16
CA LEU A 13 1.66 -14.69 12.49
C LEU A 13 1.28 -13.33 13.09
N GLU A 14 2.25 -12.57 13.58
CA GLU A 14 2.00 -11.19 14.00
C GLU A 14 1.91 -10.27 12.76
N PRO A 15 1.02 -9.26 12.78
CA PRO A 15 0.95 -8.28 11.70
C PRO A 15 2.21 -7.39 11.69
N SER A 16 2.66 -6.99 10.49
CA SER A 16 3.84 -6.12 10.30
C SER A 16 3.73 -4.77 11.00
N PHE A 17 2.49 -4.28 11.19
CA PHE A 17 2.16 -3.08 11.95
C PHE A 17 0.74 -3.17 12.53
N PRO A 18 0.39 -2.37 13.55
CA PRO A 18 -0.94 -2.36 14.13
C PRO A 18 -2.01 -2.05 13.07
N TYR A 19 -3.12 -2.78 13.17
CA TYR A 19 -4.31 -2.53 12.38
C TYR A 19 -4.83 -1.11 12.60
N LYS A 20 -5.19 -0.45 11.50
CA LYS A 20 -5.64 0.93 11.50
C LYS A 20 -6.60 1.19 10.36
N ASP A 21 -7.67 1.92 10.66
CA ASP A 21 -8.54 2.46 9.62
C ASP A 21 -7.83 3.61 8.90
N ILE A 22 -7.60 3.41 7.61
CA ILE A 22 -6.88 4.37 6.77
C ILE A 22 -7.89 5.28 6.08
N THR A 23 -7.70 6.59 6.24
CA THR A 23 -8.44 7.61 5.48
C THR A 23 -7.54 8.19 4.41
N ILE A 24 -8.07 8.40 3.20
CA ILE A 24 -7.32 8.99 2.09
C ILE A 24 -6.97 10.44 2.43
N ARG A 25 -5.67 10.73 2.48
CA ARG A 25 -5.11 12.05 2.75
C ARG A 25 -5.10 12.86 1.45
N ARG A 26 -5.89 13.93 1.40
CA ARG A 26 -6.04 14.80 0.22
C ARG A 26 -5.36 16.15 0.47
N GLY A 27 -4.68 16.68 -0.54
CA GLY A 27 -4.00 17.98 -0.45
C GLY A 27 -2.72 17.97 0.40
N VAL A 28 -2.20 16.79 0.74
CA VAL A 28 -0.94 16.60 1.45
C VAL A 28 0.05 15.95 0.50
N ASP A 29 1.27 16.49 0.40
CA ASP A 29 2.32 15.84 -0.38
C ASP A 29 2.88 14.66 0.42
N MET A 30 2.76 13.45 -0.13
CA MET A 30 3.31 12.24 0.49
C MET A 30 4.81 12.37 0.77
N LYS A 31 5.54 13.17 -0.02
CA LYS A 31 6.98 13.39 0.16
C LYS A 31 7.32 14.11 1.46
N GLU A 32 6.35 14.71 2.14
CA GLU A 32 6.53 15.25 3.48
C GLU A 32 6.78 14.13 4.50
N HIS A 33 6.12 12.98 4.31
CA HIS A 33 6.15 11.83 5.23
C HIS A 33 7.06 10.69 4.78
N TYR A 34 7.23 10.51 3.47
CA TYR A 34 7.94 9.37 2.89
C TYR A 34 9.04 9.81 1.95
N GLU A 35 10.13 9.04 1.93
CA GLU A 35 11.21 9.16 0.95
C GLU A 35 11.07 8.04 -0.08
N LEU A 36 10.80 8.39 -1.33
CA LEU A 36 10.76 7.44 -2.44
C LEU A 36 12.17 7.02 -2.84
N GLN A 37 12.34 5.73 -3.11
CA GLN A 37 13.58 5.11 -3.57
C GLN A 37 13.38 4.54 -4.98
N SER A 38 14.03 3.42 -5.28
CA SER A 38 13.96 2.76 -6.59
C SER A 38 12.57 2.23 -6.92
N GLU A 39 12.23 2.23 -8.21
CA GLU A 39 11.12 1.46 -8.75
C GLU A 39 11.39 -0.04 -8.53
N ILE A 40 10.41 -0.74 -7.94
CA ILE A 40 10.49 -2.19 -7.68
C ILE A 40 9.54 -2.99 -8.56
N GLY A 41 8.60 -2.33 -9.23
CA GLY A 41 7.70 -2.98 -10.18
C GLY A 41 6.86 -2.00 -10.97
N ARG A 42 6.47 -2.41 -12.18
CA ARG A 42 5.55 -1.67 -13.04
C ARG A 42 4.62 -2.65 -13.74
N GLY A 43 3.34 -2.32 -13.73
CA GLY A 43 2.32 -3.13 -14.38
C GLY A 43 1.17 -2.31 -14.91
N LYS A 44 0.12 -2.99 -15.36
CA LYS A 44 -1.09 -2.38 -15.92
C LYS A 44 -1.72 -1.35 -14.98
N PHE A 45 -1.70 -1.62 -13.68
CA PHE A 45 -2.41 -0.83 -12.66
C PHE A 45 -1.54 0.27 -12.06
N GLY A 46 -0.30 0.44 -12.52
CA GLY A 46 0.58 1.49 -12.04
C GLY A 46 1.99 1.02 -11.73
N THR A 47 2.71 1.88 -11.01
CA THR A 47 4.12 1.71 -10.69
C THR A 47 4.30 1.64 -9.18
N VAL A 48 5.16 0.73 -8.73
CA VAL A 48 5.49 0.51 -7.33
C VAL A 48 6.93 0.93 -7.09
N PHE A 49 7.14 1.76 -6.09
CA PHE A 49 8.45 2.20 -5.62
C PHE A 49 8.68 1.67 -4.22
N LYS A 50 9.93 1.36 -3.89
CA LYS A 50 10.32 1.22 -2.49
C LYS A 50 10.28 2.61 -1.85
N CYS A 51 9.82 2.73 -0.62
CA CYS A 51 9.84 3.99 0.12
C CYS A 51 10.24 3.77 1.58
N ARG A 52 10.63 4.86 2.25
CA ARG A 52 10.95 4.88 3.68
C ARG A 52 10.11 5.93 4.38
N GLU A 53 9.39 5.56 5.44
CA GLU A 53 8.74 6.54 6.31
C GLU A 53 9.81 7.33 7.07
N LYS A 54 9.74 8.66 7.02
CA LYS A 54 10.77 9.52 7.64
C LYS A 54 10.74 9.49 9.16
N ALA A 55 9.56 9.33 9.77
CA ALA A 55 9.39 9.36 11.21
C ALA A 55 9.94 8.11 11.90
N THR A 56 9.70 6.94 11.31
CA THR A 56 10.02 5.63 11.92
C THR A 56 11.20 4.94 11.24
N SER A 57 11.61 5.43 10.07
CA SER A 57 12.53 4.74 9.16
C SER A 57 12.02 3.40 8.63
N LEU A 58 10.71 3.11 8.76
CA LEU A 58 10.10 1.88 8.26
C LEU A 58 10.18 1.83 6.73
N MET A 59 10.63 0.69 6.21
CA MET A 59 10.69 0.43 4.76
C MET A 59 9.34 -0.13 4.29
N LEU A 60 8.80 0.45 3.23
CA LEU A 60 7.45 0.20 2.74
C LEU A 60 7.45 0.23 1.19
N ALA A 61 6.31 -0.07 0.58
CA ALA A 61 6.08 0.06 -0.86
C ALA A 61 5.04 1.17 -1.16
N ALA A 62 5.39 2.08 -2.06
CA ALA A 62 4.50 3.12 -2.58
C ALA A 62 3.99 2.73 -3.98
N LYS A 63 2.71 2.35 -4.07
CA LYS A 63 2.04 2.01 -5.34
C LYS A 63 1.24 3.21 -5.84
N PHE A 64 1.59 3.71 -7.03
CA PHE A 64 0.91 4.82 -7.69
C PHE A 64 -0.05 4.29 -8.75
N VAL A 65 -1.34 4.59 -8.57
CA VAL A 65 -2.43 4.20 -9.49
C VAL A 65 -2.97 5.47 -10.16
N GLY A 66 -2.90 5.52 -11.49
CA GLY A 66 -3.45 6.65 -12.25
C GLY A 66 -4.98 6.65 -12.24
N ILE A 67 -5.57 7.82 -12.00
CA ILE A 67 -7.01 8.08 -12.02
C ILE A 67 -7.29 8.93 -13.26
N VAL A 68 -7.80 8.31 -14.33
CA VAL A 68 -8.12 9.01 -15.58
C VAL A 68 -9.58 9.47 -15.58
N HIS A 69 -10.49 8.62 -15.09
CA HIS A 69 -11.92 8.90 -15.05
C HIS A 69 -12.44 9.00 -13.61
N LYS A 70 -13.55 9.75 -13.44
CA LYS A 70 -14.24 9.84 -12.14
C LYS A 70 -14.70 8.48 -11.60
N GLN A 71 -15.00 7.53 -12.49
CA GLN A 71 -15.36 6.17 -12.08
C GLN A 71 -14.17 5.43 -11.47
N ASP A 72 -12.97 5.62 -12.03
CA ASP A 72 -11.74 5.00 -11.52
C ASP A 72 -11.47 5.50 -10.10
N ARG A 73 -11.70 6.79 -9.82
CA ARG A 73 -11.59 7.34 -8.47
C ARG A 73 -12.46 6.56 -7.48
N ARG A 74 -13.74 6.37 -7.78
CA ARG A 74 -14.66 5.62 -6.89
C ARG A 74 -14.24 4.18 -6.68
N ASN A 75 -13.69 3.54 -7.72
CA ASN A 75 -13.19 2.18 -7.61
C ASN A 75 -11.96 2.11 -6.70
N VAL A 76 -11.03 3.04 -6.85
CA VAL A 76 -9.80 3.14 -6.04
C VAL A 76 -10.11 3.53 -4.59
N GLU A 77 -11.09 4.40 -4.36
CA GLU A 77 -11.58 4.72 -3.01
C GLU A 77 -12.20 3.49 -2.33
N ARG A 78 -12.98 2.70 -3.08
CA ARG A 78 -13.52 1.43 -2.58
C ARG A 78 -12.41 0.40 -2.28
N GLU A 79 -11.31 0.37 -3.05
CA GLU A 79 -10.19 -0.51 -2.71
C GLU A 79 -9.60 -0.17 -1.34
N VAL A 80 -9.51 1.11 -0.96
CA VAL A 80 -9.08 1.52 0.39
C VAL A 80 -10.02 1.00 1.46
N GLU A 81 -11.34 1.14 1.26
CA GLU A 81 -12.37 0.63 2.18
C GLU A 81 -12.23 -0.89 2.38
N ILE A 82 -12.14 -1.65 1.28
CA ILE A 82 -11.96 -3.11 1.31
C ILE A 82 -10.67 -3.50 2.03
N MET A 83 -9.57 -2.79 1.81
CA MET A 83 -8.29 -3.09 2.47
C MET A 83 -8.32 -2.79 3.98
N CYS A 84 -9.12 -1.82 4.42
CA CYS A 84 -9.33 -1.58 5.85
C CYS A 84 -10.14 -2.71 6.50
N GLU A 85 -11.12 -3.29 5.79
CA GLU A 85 -11.89 -4.43 6.27
C GLU A 85 -11.10 -5.76 6.26
N LEU A 86 -10.12 -5.89 5.35
CA LEU A 86 -9.33 -7.11 5.14
C LEU A 86 -7.96 -7.08 5.84
N GLN A 87 -7.99 -6.90 7.16
CA GLN A 87 -6.80 -6.85 8.00
C GLN A 87 -6.43 -8.23 8.55
N HIS A 88 -5.39 -8.85 7.99
CA HIS A 88 -4.93 -10.18 8.40
C HIS A 88 -3.42 -10.35 8.20
N PRO A 89 -2.69 -11.09 9.06
CA PRO A 89 -1.23 -11.23 8.96
C PRO A 89 -0.72 -11.94 7.68
N ARG A 90 -1.63 -12.55 6.90
CA ARG A 90 -1.32 -13.22 5.61
C ARG A 90 -1.75 -12.40 4.38
N LEU A 91 -2.27 -11.20 4.58
CA LEU A 91 -2.69 -10.30 3.51
C LEU A 91 -1.80 -9.05 3.55
N ILE A 92 -1.51 -8.51 2.36
CA ILE A 92 -0.84 -7.22 2.27
C ILE A 92 -1.68 -6.15 2.95
N GLN A 93 -1.05 -5.35 3.80
CA GLN A 93 -1.75 -4.34 4.58
C GLN A 93 -1.55 -2.94 4.02
N LEU A 94 -2.60 -2.13 4.12
CA LEU A 94 -2.55 -0.70 3.82
C LEU A 94 -2.06 0.07 5.05
N TYR A 95 -0.95 0.80 4.88
CA TYR A 95 -0.35 1.61 5.94
C TYR A 95 -0.80 3.07 5.89
N ASP A 96 -0.93 3.64 4.69
CA ASP A 96 -1.39 5.01 4.44
C ASP A 96 -1.88 5.16 2.99
N ALA A 97 -2.67 6.19 2.71
CA ALA A 97 -3.18 6.47 1.37
C ALA A 97 -3.23 7.96 1.07
N PHE A 98 -2.73 8.37 -0.10
CA PHE A 98 -2.65 9.76 -0.52
C PHE A 98 -3.32 9.98 -1.88
N GLU A 99 -4.06 11.07 -2.01
CA GLU A 99 -4.50 11.59 -3.30
C GLU A 99 -3.60 12.74 -3.76
N ALA A 100 -2.99 12.57 -4.93
CA ALA A 100 -2.20 13.60 -5.56
C ALA A 100 -2.57 13.74 -7.04
N ASN A 101 -3.11 14.89 -7.42
CA ASN A 101 -3.54 15.21 -8.78
C ASN A 101 -4.50 14.16 -9.35
N ASN A 102 -4.06 13.42 -10.37
CA ASN A 102 -4.77 12.35 -11.07
C ASN A 102 -4.18 10.98 -10.71
N ALA A 103 -3.72 10.79 -9.47
CA ALA A 103 -3.21 9.53 -8.98
C ALA A 103 -3.56 9.29 -7.51
N MET A 104 -3.73 8.03 -7.17
CA MET A 104 -3.74 7.54 -5.79
C MET A 104 -2.39 6.90 -5.48
N CYS A 105 -1.83 7.20 -4.32
CA CYS A 105 -0.69 6.49 -3.78
C CYS A 105 -1.14 5.63 -2.59
N PHE A 106 -0.86 4.33 -2.66
CA PHE A 106 -1.03 3.39 -1.56
C PHE A 106 0.34 3.14 -0.94
N ILE A 107 0.45 3.32 0.38
CA ILE A 107 1.61 2.91 1.15
C ILE A 107 1.30 1.54 1.75
N LEU A 108 2.13 0.56 1.40
CA LEU A 108 1.92 -0.85 1.69
C LEU A 108 3.13 -1.38 2.46
N GLU A 109 2.90 -2.47 3.20
CA GLU A 109 3.96 -3.37 3.70
C GLU A 109 5.02 -3.69 2.64
#